data_AF-A0A7C7RY90-F1
#
_entry.id   AF-A0A7C7RY90-F1
#
_cell.length_a   1.000
_cell.length_b   1.000
_cell.length_c   1.000
_cell.angle_alpha   90.00
_cell.angle_beta   90.00
_cell.angle_gamma   90.00
#
_symmetry.space_group_name_H-M   'P 1'
#
loop_
_entity.id
_entity.type
_entity.pdbx_description
1 polymer ?
#
loop_
_entity_poly.entity_id
_entity_poly.type
_entity_poly.pdbx_seq_one_letter_code
_entity_poly.pdbx_strand_id
1 'polypeptide(L)' 'MPNTVQLFATCLIDTLQPHIGEAVVRVLERAGMQITFPEAQTCCGQPA' A
#
# COMPACT_ATOMS: atom_id res chain seq x y z
N MET A 1 6.50 2.06 -20.38
CA MET A 1 5.25 2.41 -19.67
C MET A 1 5.44 1.92 -18.25
N PRO A 2 5.45 2.77 -17.21
CA PRO A 2 5.60 2.26 -15.86
C PRO A 2 4.35 1.44 -15.49
N ASN A 3 4.54 0.28 -14.87
CA ASN A 3 3.42 -0.54 -14.40
C ASN A 3 2.75 0.20 -13.23
N THR A 4 1.46 0.49 -13.35
CA THR A 4 0.67 1.11 -12.28
C THR A 4 0.12 0.05 -11.34
N VAL A 5 0.34 0.22 -10.03
CA VAL A 5 -0.15 -0.67 -8.97
C VAL A 5 -1.01 0.11 -7.98
N GLN A 6 -2.07 -0.51 -7.48
CA GLN A 6 -2.88 0.02 -6.39
C GLN A 6 -2.36 -0.54 -5.06
N LEU A 7 -1.93 0.34 -4.15
CA LEU A 7 -1.50 -0.06 -2.82
C LEU A 7 -2.71 -0.15 -1.89
N PHE A 8 -3.01 -1.36 -1.44
CA PHE A 8 -4.00 -1.62 -0.40
C PHE A 8 -3.30 -1.73 0.96
N ALA A 9 -3.41 -0.69 1.79
CA ALA A 9 -2.86 -0.69 3.14
C ALA A 9 -3.94 -1.18 4.10
N THR A 10 -3.76 -2.39 4.65
CA THR A 10 -4.66 -2.94 5.67
C THR A 10 -4.68 -2.05 6.92
N CYS A 11 -5.64 -2.25 7.82
CA CYS A 11 -5.70 -1.51 9.09
C CYS A 11 -4.42 -1.67 9.95
N LEU A 12 -3.74 -2.81 9.85
CA LEU A 12 -2.46 -3.04 10.52
C LEU A 12 -1.36 -2.11 9.99
N ILE A 13 -1.27 -1.96 8.67
CA ILE A 13 -0.24 -1.11 8.07
C ILE A 13 -0.61 0.36 8.23
N ASP A 14 -1.85 0.72 7.91
CA ASP A 14 -2.27 2.13 7.87
C ASP A 14 -2.33 2.76 9.27
N THR A 15 -2.86 2.03 10.27
CA THR A 15 -3.06 2.56 11.62
C THR A 15 -1.94 2.18 12.60
N LEU A 16 -1.43 0.95 12.55
CA LEU A 16 -0.53 0.41 13.59
C LEU A 16 0.96 0.44 13.19
N GLN A 17 1.27 0.32 11.90
CA GLN A 17 2.64 0.21 11.38
C GLN A 17 2.85 1.04 10.09
N PRO A 18 2.57 2.36 10.09
CA PRO A 18 2.57 3.20 8.89
C PRO A 18 3.92 3.21 8.14
N HIS A 19 5.02 3.12 8.89
CA HIS A 19 6.38 3.04 8.32
C HIS A 19 6.59 1.85 7.36
N ILE A 20 5.82 0.77 7.51
CA ILE A 20 5.85 -0.38 6.60
C ILE A 20 5.23 0.01 5.24
N GLY A 21 4.09 0.72 5.25
CA GLY A 21 3.45 1.22 4.04
C GLY A 21 4.38 2.14 3.24
N GLU A 22 5.05 3.07 3.94
CA GLU A 22 6.05 3.93 3.31
C GLU A 22 7.24 3.14 2.74
N ALA A 23 7.69 2.10 3.43
CA ALA A 23 8.78 1.25 2.95
C ALA A 23 8.39 0.50 1.67
N VAL A 24 7.15 -0.01 1.60
CA VAL A 24 6.59 -0.62 0.40
C VAL A 24 6.58 0.38 -0.76
N VAL A 25 6.09 1.61 -0.55
CA VAL A 25 6.12 2.67 -1.57
C VAL A 25 7.55 2.90 -2.09
N ARG A 26 8.52 3.11 -1.18
CA ARG A 26 9.94 3.33 -1.57
C ARG A 26 10.52 2.18 -2.40
N VAL A 27 10.15 0.93 -2.11
CA VAL A 27 10.60 -0.25 -2.89
C VAL A 27 9.95 -0.27 -4.27
N LEU A 28 8.65 -0.03 -4.36
CA LEU A 28 7.91 -0.05 -5.64
C LEU A 28 8.32 1.10 -6.57
N GLU A 29 8.57 2.30 -6.02
CA GLU A 29 9.11 3.43 -6.77
C GLU A 29 10.48 3.11 -7.37
N ARG A 30 11.37 2.51 -6.57
CA ARG A 30 12.70 2.05 -7.05
C ARG A 30 12.62 0.98 -8.11
N ALA A 31 11.56 0.16 -8.10
CA ALA A 31 11.26 -0.81 -9.14
C ALA A 31 10.67 -0.18 -10.41
N GLY A 32 10.49 1.14 -10.47
CA GLY A 32 9.96 1.87 -11.62
C GLY A 32 8.43 1.81 -11.76
N MET A 33 7.72 1.45 -10.69
CA MET A 33 6.26 1.41 -10.68
C MET A 33 5.66 2.79 -10.39
N GLN A 34 4.44 3.01 -10.87
CA GLN A 34 3.58 4.11 -10.39
C GLN A 34 2.61 3.54 -9.36
N ILE A 35 2.49 4.20 -8.21
CA ILE A 35 1.67 3.74 -7.11
C ILE A 35 0.44 4.64 -7.00
N THR A 36 -0.74 4.05 -6.94
CA THR A 36 -1.98 4.74 -6.59
C THR A 36 -2.51 4.21 -5.27
N PHE A 37 -3.10 5.08 -4.47
CA PHE A 37 -3.69 4.73 -3.18
C PHE A 37 -5.18 5.13 -3.19
N PRO A 38 -6.10 4.19 -3.42
CA PRO A 38 -7.53 4.49 -3.36
C PRO A 38 -7.94 4.93 -1.95
N GLU A 39 -8.60 6.07 -1.80
CA GLU A 39 -9.00 6.61 -0.48
C GLU A 39 -10.12 5.79 0.18
N ALA A 40 -10.98 5.14 -0.60
CA ALA A 40 -12.14 4.39 -0.10
C ALA A 40 -11.82 2.92 0.23
N GLN A 41 -10.64 2.65 0.81
CA GLN A 41 -10.28 1.30 1.26
C GLN A 41 -11.10 0.90 2.49
N THR A 42 -11.56 -0.35 2.49
CA THR A 42 -12.36 -0.91 3.59
C THR A 42 -11.64 -2.10 4.22
N CYS A 43 -12.19 -2.63 5.31
CA CYS A 43 -11.62 -3.78 6.01
C CYS A 43 -11.39 -4.95 5.06
N CYS A 44 -10.18 -5.52 5.10
CA CYS A 44 -9.82 -6.71 4.32
C CYS A 44 -10.52 -7.99 4.78
N GLY A 45 -11.17 -7.96 5.95
CA GLY A 45 -11.78 -9.14 6.57
C GLY A 45 -10.75 -10.17 7.01
N GLN A 46 -9.50 -9.77 7.29
CA GLN A 46 -8.45 -10.68 7.73
C GLN A 46 -8.92 -11.41 9.02
N PRO A 47 -8.94 -12.75 9.01
CA PRO A 47 -9.32 -13.53 10.18
C PRO A 47 -8.36 -13.28 11.35
N ALA A 48 -8.87 -13.48 12.57
CA ALA A 48 -8.06 -13.56 13.78
C ALA A 48 -7.33 -14.92 13.86
#